data_AF-A0A353M307-F1
#
_entry.id   AF-A0A353M307-F1
#
_cell.length_a   1.000
_cell.length_b   1.000
_cell.length_c   1.000
_cell.angle_alpha   90.00
_cell.angle_beta   90.00
_cell.angle_gamma   90.00
#
_symmetry.space_group_name_H-M   'P 1'
#
loop_
_entity.id
_entity.type
_entity.pdbx_description
1 polymer ?
#
loop_
_entity_poly.entity_id
_entity_poly.type
_entity_poly.pdbx_seq_one_letter_code
_entity_poly.pdbx_strand_id
1 'polypeptide(L)'
;MVLNRIVDKVDFKMYRFAFCPGLDTPEGNKLQYLANVAADEQWFFEGRSPSRLDILYNYIHHTFNHIHEEQKIVFLGEKCYFNTGLFTKHFEEVFGV
;
A
#
# COMPACT_ATOMS: atom_id res chain seq x y z
N MET A 1 26.82 8.95 24.64
CA MET A 1 26.57 9.48 23.28
C MET A 1 25.74 8.45 22.53
N VAL A 2 24.41 8.51 22.66
CA VAL A 2 23.52 7.59 21.93
C VAL A 2 23.32 8.20 20.55
N LEU A 3 23.78 7.50 19.51
CA LEU A 3 23.52 7.87 18.12
C LEU A 3 22.01 7.90 17.93
N ASN A 4 21.45 9.11 17.76
CA ASN A 4 20.17 9.31 17.10
C ASN A 4 20.30 8.68 15.70
N ARG A 5 19.97 7.39 15.56
CA ARG A 5 19.56 6.86 14.28
C ARG A 5 18.29 7.62 13.92
N ILE A 6 18.44 8.63 13.08
CA ILE A 6 17.37 9.04 12.18
C ILE A 6 16.94 7.72 11.54
N VAL A 7 15.78 7.20 11.95
CA VAL A 7 15.14 6.11 11.21
C VAL A 7 14.90 6.73 9.86
N ASP A 8 15.69 6.33 8.85
CA ASP A 8 15.51 6.81 7.48
C ASP A 8 14.02 6.65 7.16
N LYS A 9 13.37 7.78 6.89
CA LYS A 9 11.96 7.80 6.56
C LYS A 9 11.83 6.92 5.31
N VAL A 10 11.03 5.84 5.40
CA VAL A 10 10.91 4.87 4.32
C VAL A 10 10.60 5.62 3.01
N ASP A 11 11.47 5.46 2.00
CA ASP A 11 11.24 6.04 0.67
C ASP A 11 10.26 5.16 -0.09
N PHE A 12 8.99 5.58 -0.12
CA PHE A 12 7.96 4.91 -0.89
C PHE A 12 8.10 5.31 -2.37
N LYS A 13 8.70 4.41 -3.16
CA LYS A 13 8.97 4.64 -4.60
C LYS A 13 7.70 4.95 -5.36
N MET A 14 6.56 4.44 -4.90
CA MET A 14 5.24 4.67 -5.48
C MET A 14 4.96 6.17 -5.69
N TYR A 15 5.33 7.05 -4.75
CA TYR A 15 5.10 8.50 -4.86
C TYR A 15 5.96 9.22 -5.89
N ARG A 16 7.11 8.63 -6.24
CA ARG A 16 7.99 9.14 -7.30
C ARG A 16 7.65 8.52 -8.65
N PHE A 17 7.00 7.36 -8.62
CA PHE A 17 6.68 6.55 -9.78
C PHE A 17 5.39 7.00 -10.47
N ALA A 18 4.32 7.24 -9.71
CA ALA A 18 3.02 7.59 -10.27
C ALA A 18 2.21 8.53 -9.36
N PHE A 19 1.24 9.21 -9.95
CA PHE A 19 0.25 9.98 -9.21
C PHE A 19 -0.82 9.05 -8.63
N CYS A 20 -0.84 8.92 -7.30
CA CYS A 20 -1.71 7.96 -6.59
C CYS A 20 -2.61 8.66 -5.54
N PRO A 21 -3.60 9.46 -5.96
CA PRO A 21 -4.47 10.18 -5.02
C PRO A 21 -5.30 9.20 -4.19
N GLY A 22 -5.37 9.42 -2.88
CA GLY A 22 -6.11 8.57 -1.95
C GLY A 22 -5.34 7.34 -1.44
N LEU A 23 -4.07 7.19 -1.85
CA LEU A 23 -3.09 6.27 -1.26
C LEU A 23 -1.92 7.01 -0.60
N ASP A 24 -1.99 8.35 -0.55
CA ASP A 24 -0.98 9.26 -0.02
C ASP A 24 -1.01 9.37 1.52
N THR A 25 -2.11 8.96 2.15
CA THR A 25 -2.26 8.91 3.62
C THR A 25 -2.91 7.61 4.09
N PRO A 26 -2.72 7.21 5.36
CA PRO A 26 -3.40 6.05 5.96
C PRO A 26 -4.94 6.18 6.06
N GLU A 27 -5.48 7.39 5.93
CA GLU A 27 -6.92 7.66 5.93
C GLU A 27 -7.50 7.79 4.50
N GLY A 28 -6.68 7.58 3.47
CA GLY A 28 -7.03 7.79 2.07
C GLY A 28 -8.19 6.91 1.60
N ASN A 29 -9.06 7.48 0.77
CA ASN A 29 -10.29 6.81 0.31
C ASN A 29 -10.04 5.55 -0.53
N LYS A 30 -8.92 5.47 -1.28
CA LYS A 30 -8.54 4.27 -2.04
C LYS A 30 -8.09 3.15 -1.12
N LEU A 31 -7.40 3.50 -0.03
CA LEU A 31 -7.00 2.54 0.99
C LEU A 31 -8.21 1.99 1.74
N GLN A 32 -9.18 2.86 2.07
CA GLN A 32 -10.46 2.45 2.64
C GLN A 32 -11.25 1.53 1.71
N TYR A 33 -11.30 1.86 0.42
CA TYR A 33 -11.91 0.99 -0.59
C TYR A 33 -11.23 -0.38 -0.63
N LEU A 34 -9.89 -0.40 -0.64
CA LEU A 34 -9.12 -1.65 -0.66
C LEU A 34 -9.40 -2.52 0.56
N ALA A 35 -9.42 -1.93 1.76
CA ALA A 35 -9.75 -2.64 2.99
C ALA A 35 -11.14 -3.29 2.96
N ASN A 36 -12.10 -2.67 2.27
CA ASN A 36 -13.47 -3.19 2.16
C ASN A 36 -13.63 -4.33 1.15
N VAL A 37 -12.76 -4.40 0.13
CA VAL A 37 -12.82 -5.45 -0.91
C VAL A 37 -11.89 -6.63 -0.63
N ALA A 38 -10.80 -6.39 0.10
CA ALA A 38 -9.89 -7.43 0.56
C ALA A 38 -10.56 -8.35 1.59
N ALA A 39 -9.91 -9.47 1.89
CA ALA A 39 -10.28 -10.34 3.00
C ALA A 39 -10.26 -9.56 4.33
N ASP A 40 -11.13 -9.99 5.26
CA ASP A 40 -11.29 -9.32 6.55
C ASP A 40 -10.01 -9.45 7.39
N GLU A 41 -9.35 -8.32 7.66
CA GLU A 41 -8.12 -8.22 8.44
C GLU A 41 -8.10 -6.96 9.30
N GLN A 42 -7.33 -6.97 10.38
CA GLN A 42 -7.14 -5.80 11.23
C GLN A 42 -6.02 -4.89 10.66
N TRP A 43 -6.42 -3.88 9.90
CA TRP A 43 -5.51 -2.96 9.20
C TRP A 43 -5.01 -1.76 10.02
N PHE A 44 -5.33 -1.71 11.31
CA PHE A 44 -4.99 -0.62 12.23
C PHE A 44 -4.46 -1.17 13.55
N PHE A 45 -3.69 -0.36 14.29
CA PHE A 45 -3.19 -0.75 15.60
C PHE A 45 -4.26 -0.58 16.68
N GLU A 46 -4.25 -1.47 17.68
CA GLU A 46 -5.10 -1.30 18.86
C GLU A 46 -4.91 0.09 19.50
N GLY A 47 -6.02 0.72 19.87
CA GLY A 47 -6.01 2.09 20.41
C GLY A 47 -5.87 3.20 19.35
N ARG A 48 -5.78 2.88 18.05
CA ARG A 48 -5.92 3.85 16.95
C ARG A 48 -7.34 3.83 16.38
N SER A 49 -7.69 4.90 15.65
CA SER A 49 -8.94 4.94 14.89
C SER A 49 -8.93 3.86 13.81
N PRO A 50 -10.00 3.06 13.65
CA PRO A 50 -10.16 2.14 12.52
C PRO A 50 -10.13 2.82 11.16
N SER A 51 -10.41 4.13 11.10
CA SER A 51 -10.31 4.92 9.87
C SER A 51 -8.87 5.21 9.42
N ARG A 52 -7.87 4.88 10.26
CA ARG A 52 -6.45 5.12 10.00
C ARG A 52 -5.76 3.79 9.76
N LEU A 53 -5.69 3.39 8.50
CA LEU A 53 -5.27 2.06 8.07
C LEU A 53 -3.74 1.97 7.95
N ASP A 54 -3.01 2.26 9.03
CA ASP A 54 -1.55 2.33 9.04
C ASP A 54 -0.87 1.05 8.53
N ILE A 55 -1.44 -0.12 8.84
CA ILE A 55 -0.87 -1.41 8.47
C ILE A 55 -1.06 -1.64 6.97
N LEU A 56 -2.28 -1.44 6.45
CA LEU A 56 -2.56 -1.61 5.01
C LEU A 56 -1.79 -0.60 4.16
N TYR A 57 -1.69 0.64 4.63
CA TYR A 57 -0.91 1.70 4.00
C TYR A 57 0.54 1.22 3.79
N ASN A 58 1.20 0.81 4.88
CA ASN A 58 2.59 0.36 4.80
C ASN A 58 2.72 -0.91 3.94
N TYR A 59 1.80 -1.87 4.10
CA TYR A 59 1.79 -3.09 3.32
C TYR A 59 1.81 -2.79 1.81
N ILE A 60 0.89 -1.96 1.32
CA ILE A 60 0.80 -1.66 -0.12
C ILE A 60 2.05 -0.96 -0.64
N HIS A 61 2.57 0.00 0.11
CA HIS A 61 3.77 0.73 -0.32
C HIS A 61 5.03 -0.15 -0.31
N HIS A 62 5.18 -1.03 0.70
CA HIS A 62 6.28 -1.99 0.74
C HIS A 62 6.17 -3.06 -0.34
N THR A 63 4.96 -3.58 -0.58
CA THR A 63 4.70 -4.51 -1.69
C THR A 63 5.06 -3.86 -3.01
N PHE A 64 4.62 -2.62 -3.26
CA PHE A 64 4.97 -1.87 -4.47
C PHE A 64 6.48 -1.72 -4.65
N ASN A 65 7.20 -1.33 -3.58
CA ASN A 65 8.65 -1.19 -3.63
C ASN A 65 9.34 -2.50 -4.05
N HIS A 66 8.89 -3.63 -3.51
CA HIS A 66 9.46 -4.95 -3.82
C HIS A 66 9.20 -5.35 -5.28
N ILE A 67 7.95 -5.32 -5.73
CA ILE A 67 7.61 -5.69 -7.11
C ILE A 67 8.24 -4.75 -8.15
N HIS A 68 8.49 -3.49 -7.78
CA HIS A 68 9.16 -2.53 -8.66
C HIS A 68 10.63 -2.90 -8.83
N GLU A 69 11.31 -3.33 -7.76
CA GLU A 69 12.68 -3.86 -7.81
C GLU A 69 12.76 -5.16 -8.62
N GLU A 70 11.75 -6.02 -8.49
CA GLU A 70 11.64 -7.28 -9.24
C GLU A 70 11.13 -7.11 -10.68
N GLN A 71 10.87 -5.87 -11.13
CA GLN A 71 10.36 -5.57 -12.48
C GLN A 71 9.03 -6.28 -12.81
N LYS A 72 8.15 -6.46 -11.82
CA LYS A 72 6.85 -7.15 -11.95
C LYS A 72 5.65 -6.22 -12.20
N ILE A 73 5.91 -5.00 -12.69
CA ILE A 73 4.86 -4.03 -13.03
C ILE A 73 4.56 -4.12 -14.53
N VAL A 74 3.28 -4.25 -14.88
CA VAL A 74 2.82 -4.26 -16.27
C VAL A 74 2.34 -2.87 -16.66
N PHE A 75 2.72 -2.40 -17.84
CA PHE A 75 2.34 -1.07 -18.34
C PHE A 75 1.31 -1.17 -19.46
N LEU A 76 0.32 -0.28 -19.45
CA LEU A 76 -0.65 -0.11 -20.52
C LEU A 76 -0.91 1.39 -20.73
N GLY A 77 -0.27 1.95 -21.75
CA GLY A 77 -0.26 3.40 -21.97
C GLY A 77 0.38 4.12 -20.78
N GLU A 78 -0.35 5.08 -20.20
CA GLU A 78 0.10 5.86 -19.04
C GLU A 78 -0.26 5.22 -17.69
N LYS A 79 -0.87 4.03 -17.71
CA LYS A 79 -1.26 3.29 -16.50
C LYS A 79 -0.32 2.11 -16.26
N CYS A 80 -0.23 1.71 -15.00
CA CYS A 80 0.49 0.52 -14.59
C CYS A 80 -0.42 -0.42 -13.81
N TYR A 81 -0.10 -1.70 -13.83
CA TYR A 81 -0.83 -2.74 -13.13
C TYR A 81 0.15 -3.55 -12.31
N PHE A 82 -0.27 -3.90 -11.09
CA PHE A 82 0.49 -4.81 -10.27
C PHE A 82 -0.40 -5.66 -9.36
N ASN A 83 0.10 -6.85 -9.02
CA ASN A 83 -0.53 -7.70 -8.03
C ASN A 83 -0.23 -7.13 -6.64
N THR A 84 -1.28 -6.86 -5.86
CA THR A 84 -1.13 -6.30 -4.50
C THR A 84 -0.71 -7.34 -3.47
N GLY A 85 -0.75 -8.63 -3.79
CA GLY A 85 -0.56 -9.74 -2.85
C GLY A 85 -1.77 -10.00 -1.94
N LEU A 86 -2.82 -9.17 -2.05
CA LEU A 86 -4.07 -9.33 -1.31
C LEU A 86 -5.09 -10.13 -2.11
N PHE A 87 -5.98 -10.78 -1.38
CA PHE A 87 -7.12 -11.50 -1.93
C PHE A 87 -8.43 -10.89 -1.43
N THR A 88 -9.49 -11.04 -2.21
CA THR A 88 -10.86 -10.80 -1.73
C THR A 88 -11.26 -11.90 -0.75
N LYS A 89 -12.38 -11.68 -0.04
CA LYS A 89 -13.09 -12.69 0.76
C LYS A 89 -13.51 -13.96 -0.02
N HIS A 90 -13.43 -13.94 -1.34
CA HIS A 90 -13.69 -15.10 -2.21
C HIS A 90 -12.41 -15.70 -2.81
N PHE A 91 -11.23 -15.34 -2.29
CA PHE A 91 -9.92 -15.81 -2.77
C PHE A 91 -9.60 -15.40 -4.22
N GLU A 92 -10.14 -14.27 -4.67
CA GLU A 92 -9.73 -13.65 -5.94
C GLU A 92 -8.63 -12.64 -5.69
N GLU A 93 -7.59 -12.62 -6.54
CA GLU A 93 -6.48 -11.67 -6.42
C GLU A 93 -6.93 -10.22 -6.64
N VAL A 94 -6.35 -9.30 -5.86
CA VAL A 94 -6.60 -7.86 -6.03
C VAL A 94 -5.41 -7.21 -6.74
N PHE A 95 -5.70 -6.50 -7.83
CA PHE A 95 -4.70 -5.77 -8.61
C PHE A 95 -4.86 -4.25 -8.43
N GLY A 96 -3.73 -3.55 -8.30
CA GLY A 96 -3.66 -2.10 -8.31
C GLY A 96 -3.54 -1.56 -9.74
N VAL A 97 -4.17 -0.41 -10.01
CA VAL A 97 -4.19 0.30 -11.30
C VAL A 97 -3.98 1.80 -11.10
#